data_AF-A0A852GX20-F1
#
_entry.id   AF-A0A852GX20-F1
#
_cell.length_a   1.000
_cell.length_b   1.000
_cell.length_c   1.000
_cell.angle_alpha   90.00
_cell.angle_beta   90.00
_cell.angle_gamma   90.00
#
_symmetry.space_group_name_H-M   'P 1'
#
loop_
_entity.id
_entity.type
_entity.pdbx_description
1 polymer ?
#
loop_
_entity_poly.entity_id
_entity_poly.type
_entity_poly.pdbx_seq_one_letter_code
_entity_poly.pdbx_strand_id
1 'polypeptide(L)'
;RLGLERADTAEKAVTVIVDLLEKYGQGGNCMESQMAFTYHNSFLIADRKEAWVLETSGKYWAAEKVEGGVRNISNQLSITTKIDREHPELKEYAKSKGWWDGKKEFDFAATYSYVNTARMTTTRGRYCEGYKLLNKHKGSITSEIMMEILRDKESGINMEGGFMTTGSMVSVLPQQPNLPCIHYFTGTPDPAR
;
A
#
# COMPACT_ATOMS: atom_id res chain seq x y z
N ARG A 1 -11.24 -6.69 -5.45
CA ARG A 1 -12.39 -7.61 -5.68
C ARG A 1 -11.98 -9.07 -5.59
N LEU A 2 -11.25 -9.63 -6.55
CA LEU A 2 -10.97 -11.09 -6.61
C LEU A 2 -10.23 -11.65 -5.38
N GLY A 3 -9.33 -10.87 -4.77
CA GLY A 3 -8.71 -11.26 -3.49
C GLY A 3 -9.73 -11.43 -2.36
N LEU A 4 -10.69 -10.51 -2.23
CA LEU A 4 -11.75 -10.58 -1.21
C LEU A 4 -12.76 -11.70 -1.47
N GLU A 5 -13.07 -11.99 -2.74
CA GLU A 5 -14.07 -13.01 -3.10
C GLU A 5 -13.54 -14.44 -3.00
N ARG A 6 -12.22 -14.63 -3.10
CA ARG A 6 -11.59 -15.96 -3.23
C ARG A 6 -10.72 -16.38 -2.04
N ALA A 7 -10.58 -15.52 -1.04
CA ALA A 7 -9.77 -15.79 0.13
C ALA A 7 -10.54 -15.54 1.43
N ASP A 8 -10.27 -16.39 2.42
CA ASP A 8 -10.80 -16.35 3.78
C ASP A 8 -9.76 -15.82 4.80
N THR A 9 -8.51 -15.59 4.37
CA THR A 9 -7.44 -14.93 5.15
C THR A 9 -6.69 -13.90 4.32
N ALA A 10 -6.03 -12.95 4.98
CA ALA A 10 -5.21 -11.93 4.34
C ALA A 10 -4.03 -12.56 3.58
N GLU A 11 -3.35 -13.56 4.16
CA GLU A 11 -2.26 -14.28 3.47
C GLU A 11 -2.74 -15.03 2.21
N LYS A 12 -3.92 -15.65 2.25
CA LYS A 12 -4.51 -16.27 1.06
C LYS A 12 -4.91 -15.22 0.03
N ALA A 13 -5.38 -14.04 0.46
CA ALA A 13 -5.68 -12.94 -0.45
C ALA A 13 -4.41 -12.44 -1.16
N VAL A 14 -3.26 -12.36 -0.46
CA VAL A 14 -1.95 -12.10 -1.08
C VAL A 14 -1.68 -13.13 -2.17
N THR A 15 -1.81 -14.42 -1.86
CA THR A 15 -1.60 -15.52 -2.83
C THR A 15 -2.49 -15.40 -4.06
N VAL A 16 -3.79 -15.19 -3.87
CA VAL A 16 -4.75 -14.98 -4.97
C VAL A 16 -4.33 -13.81 -5.86
N ILE A 17 -3.92 -12.68 -5.28
CA ILE A 17 -3.53 -11.50 -6.04
C ILE A 17 -2.27 -11.79 -6.87
N VAL A 18 -1.25 -12.42 -6.29
CA VAL A 18 0.01 -12.69 -7.00
C VAL A 18 -0.12 -13.78 -8.06
N ASP A 19 -0.99 -14.78 -7.86
CA ASP A 19 -1.29 -15.80 -8.88
C ASP A 19 -1.99 -15.18 -10.10
N LEU A 20 -2.91 -14.22 -9.85
CA LEU A 20 -3.58 -13.47 -10.91
C LEU A 20 -2.62 -12.51 -11.61
N LEU A 21 -1.73 -11.87 -10.86
CA LEU A 21 -0.67 -11.01 -11.40
C LEU A 21 0.25 -11.81 -12.33
N GLU A 22 0.66 -13.01 -11.93
CA GLU A 22 1.51 -13.87 -12.75
C GLU A 22 0.80 -14.30 -14.04
N LYS A 23 -0.48 -14.69 -13.92
CA LYS A 23 -1.26 -15.20 -15.05
C LYS A 23 -1.67 -14.12 -16.06
N TYR A 24 -2.00 -12.93 -15.59
CA TYR A 24 -2.63 -11.89 -16.42
C TYR A 24 -1.83 -10.59 -16.51
N GLY A 25 -0.77 -10.45 -15.72
CA GLY A 25 -0.06 -9.20 -15.53
C GLY A 25 -0.85 -8.18 -14.72
N GLN A 26 -0.32 -6.96 -14.65
CA GLN A 26 -1.01 -5.78 -14.13
C GLN A 26 -0.81 -4.60 -15.08
N GLY A 27 -1.67 -3.59 -14.91
CA GLY A 27 -1.53 -2.31 -15.58
C GLY A 27 -2.66 -2.04 -16.56
N GLY A 28 -2.35 -1.20 -17.55
CA GLY A 28 -3.32 -0.49 -18.39
C GLY A 28 -3.14 1.01 -18.22
N ASN A 29 -3.61 1.79 -19.19
CA ASN A 29 -3.55 3.23 -19.08
C ASN A 29 -4.55 3.71 -18.01
N CYS A 30 -4.06 4.39 -16.99
CA CYS A 30 -4.86 5.01 -15.94
C CYS A 30 -5.44 6.37 -16.36
N MET A 31 -5.30 6.73 -17.64
CA MET A 31 -5.98 7.87 -18.25
C MET A 31 -6.79 7.42 -19.46
N GLU A 32 -7.92 8.10 -19.67
CA GLU A 32 -8.76 7.92 -20.86
C GLU A 32 -8.12 8.54 -22.12
N SER A 33 -7.14 9.44 -21.95
CA SER A 33 -6.45 10.09 -23.05
C SER A 33 -5.33 9.21 -23.64
N GLN A 34 -4.75 9.66 -24.76
CA GLN A 34 -3.63 8.97 -25.40
C GLN A 34 -2.31 9.06 -24.62
N MET A 35 -2.24 9.86 -23.56
CA MET A 35 -1.07 9.92 -22.68
C MET A 35 -0.99 8.62 -21.87
N ALA A 36 0.18 7.98 -21.89
CA ALA A 36 0.43 6.80 -21.06
C ALA A 36 0.68 7.22 -19.61
N PHE A 37 -0.20 6.80 -18.72
CA PHE A 37 -0.01 6.89 -17.27
C PHE A 37 -0.28 5.51 -16.67
N THR A 38 0.76 4.78 -16.33
CA THR A 38 0.64 3.43 -15.76
C THR A 38 1.13 3.42 -14.32
N TYR A 39 0.39 2.74 -13.45
CA TYR A 39 0.72 2.62 -12.03
C TYR A 39 0.89 1.15 -11.64
N HIS A 40 1.98 0.83 -10.95
CA HIS A 40 2.13 -0.47 -10.30
C HIS A 40 1.48 -0.44 -8.94
N ASN A 41 0.62 -1.42 -8.67
CA ASN A 41 -0.29 -1.34 -7.54
C ASN A 41 0.39 -1.74 -6.23
N SER A 42 -0.03 -1.05 -5.16
CA SER A 42 0.27 -1.40 -3.77
C SER A 42 -1.05 -1.68 -3.06
N PHE A 43 -1.08 -2.70 -2.21
CA PHE A 43 -2.27 -3.17 -1.51
C PHE A 43 -2.02 -3.21 -0.01
N LEU A 44 -3.00 -2.72 0.75
CA LEU A 44 -3.15 -3.03 2.17
C LEU A 44 -4.19 -4.14 2.29
N ILE A 45 -3.80 -5.27 2.88
CA ILE A 45 -4.64 -6.46 2.98
C ILE A 45 -4.66 -6.86 4.44
N ALA A 46 -5.85 -6.96 5.04
CA ALA A 46 -5.97 -7.29 6.45
C ALA A 46 -7.18 -8.19 6.71
N ASP A 47 -7.03 -9.05 7.71
CA ASP A 47 -8.12 -9.77 8.37
C ASP A 47 -8.06 -9.51 9.89
N ARG A 48 -8.79 -10.30 10.68
CA ARG A 48 -8.84 -10.14 12.15
C ARG A 48 -7.54 -10.50 12.86
N LYS A 49 -6.61 -11.20 12.20
CA LYS A 49 -5.40 -11.77 12.82
C LYS A 49 -4.13 -11.11 12.31
N GLU A 50 -4.10 -10.73 11.05
CA GLU A 50 -2.89 -10.25 10.40
C GLU A 50 -3.17 -9.18 9.35
N ALA A 51 -2.12 -8.43 9.02
CA ALA A 51 -2.13 -7.47 7.94
C ALA A 51 -0.85 -7.60 7.11
N TRP A 52 -0.99 -7.32 5.82
CA TRP A 52 0.04 -7.44 4.81
C TRP A 52 0.07 -6.18 3.95
N VAL A 53 1.27 -5.75 3.59
CA VAL A 53 1.51 -4.85 2.48
C VAL A 53 1.98 -5.70 1.31
N LEU A 54 1.36 -5.55 0.15
CA LEU A 54 1.81 -6.16 -1.11
C LEU A 54 2.10 -5.04 -2.10
N GLU A 55 3.31 -4.99 -2.64
CA GLU A 55 3.71 -4.03 -3.66
C GLU A 55 4.23 -4.75 -4.89
N THR A 56 3.96 -4.17 -6.06
CA THR A 56 4.19 -4.83 -7.34
C THR A 56 5.02 -3.94 -8.27
N SER A 57 5.70 -4.54 -9.24
CA SER A 57 6.44 -3.89 -10.32
C SER A 57 6.46 -4.80 -11.54
N GLY A 58 5.60 -4.50 -12.52
CA GLY A 58 5.28 -5.45 -13.60
C GLY A 58 4.74 -6.75 -13.01
N LYS A 59 5.27 -7.91 -13.42
CA LYS A 59 4.91 -9.21 -12.80
C LYS A 59 5.58 -9.45 -11.44
N TYR A 60 6.63 -8.70 -11.11
CA TYR A 60 7.39 -8.89 -9.89
C TYR A 60 6.70 -8.24 -8.70
N TRP A 61 6.92 -8.77 -7.51
CA TRP A 61 6.26 -8.28 -6.30
C TRP A 61 7.05 -8.64 -5.05
N ALA A 62 6.81 -7.88 -3.99
CA ALA A 62 7.27 -8.13 -2.64
C ALA A 62 6.11 -7.92 -1.67
N ALA A 63 6.06 -8.69 -0.60
CA ALA A 63 5.06 -8.59 0.45
C ALA A 63 5.71 -8.59 1.84
N GLU A 64 5.22 -7.70 2.69
CA GLU A 64 5.67 -7.49 4.06
C GLU A 64 4.50 -7.78 5.01
N LYS A 65 4.73 -8.63 6.01
CA LYS A 65 3.79 -8.88 7.09
C LYS A 65 3.94 -7.80 8.16
N VAL A 66 2.83 -7.15 8.49
CA VAL A 66 2.79 -6.11 9.53
C VAL A 66 2.68 -6.79 10.89
N GLU A 67 3.78 -6.80 11.65
CA GLU A 67 3.87 -7.48 12.95
C GLU A 67 3.35 -6.65 14.11
N GLY A 68 3.15 -5.34 13.92
CA GLY A 68 2.57 -4.45 14.93
C GLY A 68 2.77 -2.97 14.63
N GLY A 69 2.11 -2.14 15.41
CA GLY A 69 2.17 -0.69 15.26
C GLY A 69 1.36 -0.18 14.07
N VAL A 70 1.95 0.74 13.31
CA VAL A 70 1.30 1.42 12.19
C VAL A 70 2.12 1.22 10.93
N ARG A 71 1.44 1.07 9.79
CA ARG A 71 2.04 0.98 8.46
C ARG A 71 1.18 1.79 7.49
N ASN A 72 1.81 2.56 6.61
CA ASN A 72 1.15 3.31 5.56
C ASN A 72 1.81 3.09 4.21
N ILE A 73 1.06 3.31 3.14
CA ILE A 73 1.55 3.33 1.76
C ILE A 73 1.09 4.62 1.08
N SER A 74 1.68 4.94 -0.07
CA SER A 74 1.23 6.02 -0.95
C SER A 74 1.54 5.62 -2.40
N ASN A 75 1.60 6.58 -3.34
CA ASN A 75 1.87 6.32 -4.75
C ASN A 75 3.36 6.05 -5.08
N GLN A 76 4.04 5.32 -4.21
CA GLN A 76 5.45 4.96 -4.29
C GLN A 76 5.69 3.63 -3.55
N LEU A 77 6.67 2.85 -4.00
CA LEU A 77 7.08 1.62 -3.31
C LEU A 77 7.68 1.96 -1.95
N SER A 78 7.38 1.15 -0.94
CA SER A 78 7.73 1.38 0.46
C SER A 78 8.29 0.15 1.17
N ILE A 79 8.14 -1.05 0.61
CA ILE A 79 8.78 -2.26 1.14
C ILE A 79 10.28 -2.18 0.83
N THR A 80 11.11 -2.15 1.87
CA THR A 80 12.57 -2.05 1.74
C THR A 80 13.22 -3.43 1.84
N THR A 81 13.89 -3.71 2.96
CA THR A 81 14.63 -4.95 3.19
C THR A 81 13.81 -6.00 3.95
N LYS A 82 12.80 -5.59 4.71
CA LYS A 82 11.85 -6.52 5.35
C LYS A 82 10.87 -7.05 4.32
N ILE A 83 11.16 -8.25 3.80
CA ILE A 83 10.37 -8.94 2.80
C ILE A 83 10.06 -10.35 3.32
N ASP A 84 8.78 -10.62 3.58
CA ASP A 84 8.31 -11.90 4.09
C ASP A 84 7.97 -12.88 2.96
N ARG A 85 7.50 -12.35 1.81
CA ARG A 85 7.25 -13.12 0.59
C ARG A 85 7.64 -12.30 -0.63
N GLU A 86 8.18 -12.94 -1.66
CA GLU A 86 8.61 -12.29 -2.90
C GLU A 86 8.35 -13.16 -4.12
N HIS A 87 8.30 -12.52 -5.29
CA HIS A 87 8.34 -13.25 -6.56
C HIS A 87 9.64 -14.07 -6.66
N PRO A 88 9.62 -15.37 -7.05
CA PRO A 88 10.81 -16.23 -7.05
C PRO A 88 11.98 -15.68 -7.88
N GLU A 89 11.67 -15.02 -9.00
CA GLU A 89 12.67 -14.40 -9.88
C GLU A 89 12.98 -12.93 -9.56
N LEU A 90 12.45 -12.35 -8.47
CA LEU A 90 12.56 -10.92 -8.15
C LEU A 90 14.02 -10.42 -8.16
N LYS A 91 14.88 -11.15 -7.47
CA LYS A 91 16.29 -10.78 -7.30
C LYS A 91 17.13 -11.06 -8.54
N GLU A 92 16.91 -12.20 -9.19
CA GLU A 92 17.62 -12.58 -10.41
C GLU A 92 17.26 -11.66 -11.58
N TYR A 93 16.00 -11.24 -11.69
CA TYR A 93 15.61 -10.23 -12.67
C TYR A 93 16.31 -8.89 -12.42
N ALA A 94 16.32 -8.40 -11.17
CA ALA A 94 17.02 -7.16 -10.82
C ALA A 94 18.52 -7.22 -11.15
N LYS A 95 19.18 -8.35 -10.89
CA LYS A 95 20.58 -8.60 -11.29
C LYS A 95 20.75 -8.56 -12.80
N SER A 96 19.88 -9.24 -13.54
CA SER A 96 19.94 -9.27 -15.02
C SER A 96 19.80 -7.89 -15.66
N LYS A 97 19.12 -6.96 -14.96
CA LYS A 97 18.96 -5.56 -15.36
C LYS A 97 20.07 -4.63 -14.86
N GLY A 98 20.99 -5.13 -14.04
CA GLY A 98 22.05 -4.35 -13.42
C GLY A 98 21.55 -3.38 -12.32
N TRP A 99 20.33 -3.55 -11.81
CA TRP A 99 19.77 -2.70 -10.77
C TRP A 99 20.26 -3.08 -9.37
N TRP A 100 20.64 -4.34 -9.20
CA TRP A 100 21.19 -4.87 -7.94
C TRP A 100 22.41 -5.73 -8.23
N ASP A 101 23.48 -5.52 -7.46
CA ASP A 101 24.78 -6.18 -7.64
C ASP A 101 24.88 -7.54 -6.92
N GLY A 102 23.86 -7.90 -6.13
CA GLY A 102 23.85 -9.11 -5.32
C GLY A 102 24.76 -9.07 -4.09
N LYS A 103 25.47 -7.96 -3.84
CA LYS A 103 26.42 -7.81 -2.72
C LYS A 103 25.82 -7.09 -1.54
N LYS A 104 25.02 -6.06 -1.80
CA LYS A 104 24.28 -5.33 -0.76
C LYS A 104 23.00 -6.07 -0.39
N GLU A 105 22.50 -5.84 0.81
CA GLU A 105 21.15 -6.28 1.18
C GLU A 105 20.14 -5.79 0.14
N PHE A 106 19.20 -6.65 -0.22
CA PHE A 106 18.22 -6.34 -1.25
C PHE A 106 17.12 -5.45 -0.66
N ASP A 107 17.00 -4.24 -1.20
CA ASP A 107 15.95 -3.27 -0.86
C ASP A 107 15.00 -3.15 -2.06
N PHE A 108 13.76 -3.64 -1.92
CA PHE A 108 12.81 -3.71 -3.03
C PHE A 108 12.45 -2.32 -3.56
N ALA A 109 12.07 -1.39 -2.68
CA ALA A 109 11.71 -0.04 -3.05
C ALA A 109 12.89 0.68 -3.72
N ALA A 110 14.12 0.59 -3.18
CA ALA A 110 15.29 1.23 -3.78
C ALA A 110 15.68 0.62 -5.14
N THR A 111 15.44 -0.68 -5.34
CA THR A 111 15.82 -1.40 -6.57
C THR A 111 14.81 -1.22 -7.69
N TYR A 112 13.51 -1.19 -7.37
CA TYR A 112 12.42 -1.18 -8.34
C TYR A 112 11.74 0.19 -8.52
N SER A 113 12.12 1.20 -7.73
CA SER A 113 11.65 2.58 -7.92
C SER A 113 12.51 3.35 -8.91
N TYR A 114 11.86 4.18 -9.72
CA TYR A 114 12.55 5.15 -10.56
C TYR A 114 13.06 6.38 -9.76
N VAL A 115 12.46 6.62 -8.59
CA VAL A 115 12.77 7.74 -7.69
C VAL A 115 13.66 7.30 -6.53
N ASN A 116 14.55 8.20 -6.08
CA ASN A 116 15.39 7.95 -4.92
C ASN A 116 14.54 7.87 -3.63
N THR A 117 14.39 6.66 -3.10
CA THR A 117 13.56 6.33 -1.94
C THR A 117 14.10 6.87 -0.61
N ALA A 118 15.39 7.24 -0.54
CA ALA A 118 16.05 7.69 0.69
C ALA A 118 15.45 8.98 1.29
N ARG A 119 14.65 9.74 0.52
CA ARG A 119 14.00 10.98 0.97
C ARG A 119 12.49 10.84 1.22
N MET A 120 11.95 9.62 1.19
CA MET A 120 10.50 9.39 1.26
C MET A 120 9.89 9.77 2.61
N THR A 121 10.62 9.64 3.72
CA THR A 121 10.17 10.01 5.07
C THR A 121 10.58 11.43 5.46
N THR A 122 11.28 12.16 4.58
CA THR A 122 11.85 13.49 4.88
C THR A 122 11.35 14.58 3.95
N THR A 123 10.86 14.24 2.75
CA THR A 123 10.27 15.19 1.80
C THR A 123 8.78 15.37 2.10
N ARG A 124 8.27 16.61 2.08
CA ARG A 124 6.85 16.93 2.29
C ARG A 124 5.98 16.29 1.19
N GLY A 125 5.44 15.11 1.48
CA GLY A 125 4.55 14.37 0.60
C GLY A 125 3.68 13.41 1.40
N ARG A 126 2.58 12.93 0.80
CA ARG A 126 1.55 12.15 1.50
C ARG A 126 2.06 10.96 2.30
N TYR A 127 3.08 10.27 1.80
CA TYR A 127 3.71 9.17 2.54
C TYR A 127 4.36 9.66 3.84
N CYS A 128 5.19 10.70 3.75
CA CYS A 128 5.90 11.30 4.87
C CYS A 128 4.93 11.86 5.92
N GLU A 129 3.94 12.64 5.49
CA GLU A 129 2.98 13.25 6.40
C GLU A 129 2.03 12.22 7.01
N GLY A 130 1.56 11.24 6.22
CA GLY A 130 0.80 10.11 6.74
C GLY A 130 1.59 9.29 7.77
N TYR A 131 2.88 9.07 7.53
CA TYR A 131 3.76 8.40 8.48
C TYR A 131 3.88 9.20 9.79
N LYS A 132 4.10 10.53 9.72
CA LYS A 132 4.18 11.39 10.90
C LYS A 132 2.88 11.38 11.71
N LEU A 133 1.74 11.53 11.05
CA LEU A 133 0.42 11.54 11.68
C LEU A 133 0.10 10.20 12.34
N LEU A 134 0.34 9.08 11.67
CA LEU A 134 0.13 7.76 12.28
C LEU A 134 1.06 7.52 13.48
N ASN A 135 2.33 7.94 13.40
CA ASN A 135 3.26 7.79 14.51
C ASN A 135 2.92 8.68 15.70
N LYS A 136 2.38 9.88 15.48
CA LYS A 136 1.87 10.77 16.55
C LYS A 136 0.81 10.08 17.42
N HIS A 137 0.00 9.20 16.82
CA HIS A 137 -1.08 8.47 17.49
C HIS A 137 -0.77 6.97 17.69
N LYS A 138 0.49 6.55 17.56
CA LYS A 138 0.87 5.14 17.67
C LYS A 138 0.51 4.59 19.05
N GLY A 139 -0.23 3.49 19.08
CA GLY A 139 -0.71 2.85 20.30
C GLY A 139 -2.04 3.40 20.82
N SER A 140 -2.57 4.47 20.24
CA SER A 140 -3.88 5.07 20.58
C SER A 140 -4.78 5.29 19.36
N ILE A 141 -4.46 4.67 18.22
CA ILE A 141 -5.25 4.77 16.99
C ILE A 141 -6.68 4.26 17.24
N THR A 142 -7.65 5.13 16.97
CA THR A 142 -9.09 4.80 16.90
C THR A 142 -9.64 5.05 15.50
N SER A 143 -10.89 4.63 15.25
CA SER A 143 -11.58 4.95 14.00
C SER A 143 -11.69 6.45 13.77
N GLU A 144 -11.94 7.23 14.82
CA GLU A 144 -12.12 8.68 14.76
C GLU A 144 -10.81 9.38 14.41
N ILE A 145 -9.68 8.94 15.00
CA ILE A 145 -8.35 9.43 14.64
C ILE A 145 -8.02 9.12 13.18
N MET A 146 -8.33 7.92 12.70
CA MET A 146 -8.14 7.59 11.28
C MET A 146 -8.99 8.47 10.36
N MET A 147 -10.24 8.78 10.76
CA MET A 147 -11.09 9.71 10.02
C MET A 147 -10.53 11.14 10.03
N GLU A 148 -9.98 11.62 11.16
CA GLU A 148 -9.30 12.91 11.27
C GLU A 148 -8.10 12.99 10.31
N ILE A 149 -7.22 11.98 10.33
CA ILE A 149 -6.07 11.89 9.44
C ILE A 149 -6.49 11.91 7.97
N LEU A 150 -7.54 11.17 7.60
CA LEU A 150 -8.05 11.12 6.22
C LEU A 150 -8.70 12.45 5.78
N ARG A 151 -9.12 13.30 6.71
CA ARG A 151 -9.69 14.63 6.45
C ARG A 151 -8.65 15.74 6.35
N ASP A 152 -7.42 15.48 6.78
CA ASP A 152 -6.37 16.48 6.92
C ASP A 152 -5.89 17.01 5.57
N LYS A 153 -6.26 18.28 5.28
CA LYS A 153 -5.90 18.98 4.03
C LYS A 153 -4.48 19.56 4.09
N GLU A 154 -4.00 19.97 5.26
CA GLU A 154 -2.70 20.63 5.42
C GLU A 154 -1.52 19.69 5.11
N SER A 155 -1.63 18.42 5.50
CA SER A 155 -0.68 17.34 5.17
C SER A 155 -0.74 16.91 3.70
N GLY A 156 -1.79 17.32 2.99
CA GLY A 156 -2.12 16.87 1.65
C GLY A 156 -2.65 15.43 1.58
N ILE A 157 -2.99 14.79 2.71
CA ILE A 157 -3.64 13.47 2.71
C ILE A 157 -5.02 13.59 2.06
N ASN A 158 -5.82 14.56 2.49
CA ASN A 158 -7.02 14.94 1.78
C ASN A 158 -6.65 15.87 0.62
N MET A 159 -6.62 15.31 -0.58
CA MET A 159 -6.22 16.00 -1.80
C MET A 159 -7.31 16.92 -2.35
N GLU A 160 -6.89 18.12 -2.75
CA GLU A 160 -7.70 19.11 -3.48
C GLU A 160 -6.93 19.66 -4.69
N GLY A 161 -7.66 20.17 -5.69
CA GLY A 161 -7.09 20.77 -6.90
C GLY A 161 -7.06 19.81 -8.09
N GLY A 162 -5.90 19.66 -8.73
CA GLY A 162 -5.76 18.83 -9.95
C GLY A 162 -6.06 17.34 -9.76
N PHE A 163 -6.01 16.87 -8.51
CA PHE A 163 -6.51 15.56 -8.08
C PHE A 163 -7.30 15.77 -6.79
N MET A 164 -8.48 15.16 -6.70
CA MET A 164 -9.38 15.30 -5.56
C MET A 164 -9.60 13.95 -4.89
N THR A 165 -9.64 13.91 -3.55
CA THR A 165 -10.06 12.72 -2.81
C THR A 165 -11.50 12.38 -3.18
N THR A 166 -11.71 11.27 -3.89
CA THR A 166 -13.05 10.86 -4.36
C THR A 166 -13.83 10.03 -3.36
N GLY A 167 -13.17 9.53 -2.32
CA GLY A 167 -13.79 8.82 -1.20
C GLY A 167 -12.77 8.46 -0.13
N SER A 168 -13.26 8.09 1.05
CA SER A 168 -12.43 7.62 2.16
C SER A 168 -13.14 6.50 2.90
N MET A 169 -12.35 5.57 3.44
CA MET A 169 -12.85 4.41 4.16
C MET A 169 -12.01 4.15 5.40
N VAL A 170 -12.68 3.82 6.51
CA VAL A 170 -12.03 3.29 7.73
C VAL A 170 -12.68 1.96 8.06
N SER A 171 -11.88 0.92 8.24
CA SER A 171 -12.36 -0.41 8.64
C SER A 171 -11.79 -0.80 9.98
N VAL A 172 -12.65 -1.27 10.88
CA VAL A 172 -12.28 -1.82 12.18
C VAL A 172 -12.59 -3.31 12.16
N LEU A 173 -11.55 -4.12 12.34
CA LEU A 173 -11.64 -5.58 12.36
C LEU A 173 -11.24 -6.08 13.75
N PRO A 174 -12.18 -6.25 14.69
CA PRO A 174 -11.85 -6.74 16.02
C PRO A 174 -11.26 -8.16 15.96
N GLN A 175 -10.24 -8.43 16.78
CA GLN A 175 -9.69 -9.79 16.92
C GLN A 175 -10.74 -10.77 17.50
N GLN A 176 -11.63 -10.28 18.36
CA GLN A 176 -12.68 -11.08 18.97
C GLN A 176 -13.74 -11.46 17.94
N PRO A 177 -13.97 -12.77 17.71
CA PRO A 177 -14.77 -13.20 16.56
C PRO A 177 -16.26 -12.88 16.67
N ASN A 178 -16.77 -12.69 17.88
CA ASN A 178 -18.14 -12.34 18.20
C ASN A 178 -18.48 -10.85 17.98
N LEU A 179 -17.47 -9.98 17.86
CA LEU A 179 -17.69 -8.58 17.54
C LEU A 179 -17.83 -8.41 16.02
N PRO A 180 -18.73 -7.54 15.52
CA PRO A 180 -18.85 -7.28 14.10
C PRO A 180 -17.63 -6.49 13.59
N CYS A 181 -17.26 -6.71 12.33
CA CYS A 181 -16.40 -5.77 11.63
C CYS A 181 -17.22 -4.53 11.27
N ILE A 182 -16.65 -3.34 11.40
CA ILE A 182 -17.32 -2.07 11.11
C ILE A 182 -16.56 -1.36 10.00
N HIS A 183 -17.29 -0.92 8.98
CA HIS A 183 -16.73 -0.25 7.82
C HIS A 183 -17.42 1.11 7.64
N TYR A 184 -16.65 2.17 7.75
CA TYR A 184 -17.08 3.55 7.52
C TYR A 184 -16.66 3.97 6.12
N PHE A 185 -17.55 4.65 5.40
CA PHE A 185 -17.31 5.16 4.05
C PHE A 185 -17.83 6.58 3.94
N THR A 186 -17.18 7.41 3.15
CA THR A 186 -17.78 8.68 2.71
C THR A 186 -18.78 8.41 1.59
N GLY A 187 -19.94 9.04 1.66
CA GLY A 187 -20.94 9.00 0.59
C GLY A 187 -20.62 9.93 -0.59
N THR A 188 -19.62 10.80 -0.43
CA THR A 188 -19.22 11.82 -1.41
C THR A 188 -17.69 11.98 -1.48
N PRO A 189 -17.18 12.60 -2.55
CA PRO A 189 -15.83 13.16 -2.58
C PRO A 189 -15.60 14.19 -1.47
N ASP A 190 -14.33 14.43 -1.16
CA ASP A 190 -13.83 15.26 -0.05
C ASP A 190 -14.36 14.79 1.33
N PRO A 191 -13.59 13.99 2.09
CA PRO A 191 -14.01 13.48 3.40
C PRO A 191 -14.23 14.56 4.45
N ALA A 192 -13.79 15.80 4.22
CA ALA A 192 -13.96 16.92 5.15
C ALA A 192 -15.33 17.61 5.04
N ARG A 193 -16.13 17.30 4.02
CA ARG A 193 -17.46 17.89 3.79
C ARG A 193 -18.58 17.15 4.50
#